data_AF-A0A317ULA5-F1
#
_entry.id   AF-A0A317ULA5-F1
#
_cell.length_a   1.000
_cell.length_b   1.000
_cell.length_c   1.000
_cell.angle_alpha   90.00
_cell.angle_beta   90.00
_cell.angle_gamma   90.00
#
_symmetry.space_group_name_H-M   'P 1'
#
loop_
_entity.id
_entity.type
_entity.pdbx_description
1 polymer ?
#
loop_
_entity_poly.entity_id
_entity_poly.type
_entity_poly.pdbx_seq_one_letter_code
_entity_poly.pdbx_strand_id
1 'polypeptide(L)'
;MQQQQQPTVAFFGATGGCANACLALALQAGVHCSALARTPSKLHNLLQQLNVSESAIADYLTVTEGDIYDHQAVQKTLYVDGRPVDLIVSGLGGKPRFEYGIKATLDNPTICQDGIQTIISAARSCPQKPRIVIISTTGLSNTRDVPLMMLPLYHWLLKVPHADKKVMEDLVVAEMQKPEEERAIAGYLFVRPSLLVNGDGDGLSKIRTGTDENPAVGYCISRRDVGLWIFERVIHQALLADCQYWGQKVSLTA
;
A
#
# COMPACT_ATOMS: atom_id res chain seq x y z
N MET A 1 32.62 -10.08 -5.69
CA MET A 1 31.57 -9.06 -5.53
C MET A 1 30.26 -9.82 -5.36
N GLN A 2 29.68 -9.83 -4.15
CA GLN A 2 28.33 -10.39 -3.98
C GLN A 2 27.38 -9.44 -4.73
N GLN A 3 26.71 -9.93 -5.77
CA GLN A 3 25.58 -9.22 -6.35
C GLN A 3 24.55 -9.07 -5.22
N GLN A 4 24.30 -7.84 -4.77
CA GLN A 4 23.15 -7.57 -3.93
C GLN A 4 21.91 -7.98 -4.72
N GLN A 5 21.20 -9.00 -4.25
CA GLN A 5 19.93 -9.41 -4.84
C GLN A 5 18.96 -8.25 -4.72
N GLN A 6 18.28 -7.92 -5.82
CA GLN A 6 17.23 -6.90 -5.81
C GLN A 6 16.09 -7.36 -4.87
N PRO A 7 15.44 -6.43 -4.14
CA PRO A 7 14.37 -6.79 -3.23
C PRO A 7 13.17 -7.32 -4.01
N THR A 8 12.48 -8.32 -3.47
CA THR A 8 11.21 -8.81 -4.01
C THR A 8 10.03 -8.17 -3.29
N VAL A 9 8.95 -7.88 -4.03
CA VAL A 9 7.82 -7.11 -3.51
C VAL A 9 6.48 -7.79 -3.77
N ALA A 10 5.68 -8.02 -2.73
CA ALA A 10 4.28 -8.46 -2.85
C ALA A 10 3.32 -7.27 -2.84
N PHE A 11 2.36 -7.26 -3.76
CA PHE A 11 1.33 -6.23 -3.85
C PHE A 11 -0.07 -6.79 -3.54
N PHE A 12 -0.72 -6.19 -2.54
CA PHE A 12 -2.15 -6.41 -2.24
C PHE A 12 -2.94 -5.16 -2.60
N GLY A 13 -4.06 -5.32 -3.31
CA GLY A 13 -4.77 -4.17 -3.87
C GLY A 13 -4.10 -3.58 -5.10
N ALA A 14 -3.33 -4.38 -5.86
CA ALA A 14 -2.54 -3.97 -7.03
C ALA A 14 -3.36 -3.35 -8.19
N THR A 15 -4.69 -3.44 -8.16
CA THR A 15 -5.58 -2.79 -9.13
C THR A 15 -6.07 -1.41 -8.69
N GLY A 16 -5.78 -1.00 -7.45
CA GLY A 16 -6.04 0.34 -6.94
C GLY A 16 -4.96 1.31 -7.41
N GLY A 17 -5.33 2.53 -7.81
CA GLY A 17 -4.45 3.41 -8.57
C GLY A 17 -3.09 3.71 -7.93
N CYS A 18 -2.99 3.81 -6.60
CA CYS A 18 -1.70 4.06 -5.94
C CYS A 18 -0.76 2.85 -6.00
N ALA A 19 -1.25 1.67 -5.61
CA ALA A 19 -0.47 0.44 -5.65
C ALA A 19 -0.16 0.00 -7.09
N ASN A 20 -1.09 0.22 -8.02
CA ASN A 20 -0.90 -0.07 -9.44
C ASN A 20 0.21 0.81 -10.06
N ALA A 21 0.23 2.11 -9.75
CA ALA A 21 1.30 3.01 -10.18
C ALA A 21 2.67 2.61 -9.61
N CYS A 22 2.72 2.25 -8.32
CA CYS A 22 3.95 1.74 -7.69
C CYS A 22 4.43 0.43 -8.33
N LEU A 23 3.52 -0.53 -8.56
CA LEU A 23 3.83 -1.79 -9.21
C LEU A 23 4.37 -1.57 -10.63
N ALA A 24 3.76 -0.68 -11.41
CA ALA A 24 4.21 -0.39 -12.77
C ALA A 24 5.68 0.11 -12.80
N LEU A 25 6.02 1.04 -11.90
CA LEU A 25 7.39 1.55 -11.77
C LEU A 25 8.36 0.46 -11.31
N ALA A 26 7.95 -0.40 -10.37
CA ALA A 26 8.77 -1.52 -9.90
C ALA A 26 9.10 -2.50 -11.04
N LEU A 27 8.10 -2.89 -11.85
CA LEU A 27 8.31 -3.78 -13.00
C LEU A 27 9.20 -3.15 -14.08
N GLN A 28 9.02 -1.86 -14.35
CA GLN A 28 9.88 -1.11 -15.29
C GLN A 28 11.33 -1.01 -14.81
N ALA A 29 11.56 -1.06 -13.50
CA ALA A 29 12.89 -1.09 -12.89
C ALA A 29 13.48 -2.52 -12.78
N GLY A 30 12.77 -3.54 -13.28
CA GLY A 30 13.21 -4.95 -13.20
C GLY A 30 13.04 -5.59 -11.82
N VAL A 31 12.22 -5.01 -10.95
CA VAL A 31 11.98 -5.55 -9.60
C VAL A 31 11.01 -6.73 -9.69
N HIS A 32 11.44 -7.88 -9.19
CA HIS A 32 10.59 -9.07 -9.10
C HIS A 32 9.44 -8.86 -8.11
N CYS A 33 8.22 -8.93 -8.63
CA CYS A 33 6.99 -8.64 -7.92
C CYS A 33 6.02 -9.82 -7.96
N SER A 34 5.27 -9.99 -6.88
CA SER A 34 4.07 -10.81 -6.84
C SER A 34 2.85 -9.93 -6.59
N ALA A 35 1.68 -10.31 -7.12
CA ALA A 35 0.44 -9.59 -6.86
C ALA A 35 -0.73 -10.53 -6.67
N LEU A 36 -1.58 -10.22 -5.68
CA LEU A 36 -2.88 -10.87 -5.52
C LEU A 36 -3.93 -10.08 -6.31
N ALA A 37 -4.62 -10.74 -7.22
CA ALA A 37 -5.68 -10.13 -8.02
C ALA A 37 -6.88 -11.06 -8.18
N ARG A 38 -8.08 -10.54 -7.88
CA ARG A 38 -9.36 -11.23 -8.15
C ARG A 38 -9.62 -11.46 -9.64
N THR A 39 -8.96 -10.68 -10.49
CA THR A 39 -9.12 -10.76 -11.94
C THR A 39 -7.76 -10.42 -12.58
N PRO A 40 -6.90 -11.42 -12.84
CA PRO A 40 -5.56 -11.20 -13.37
C PRO A 40 -5.54 -10.38 -14.67
N SER A 41 -6.47 -10.65 -15.59
CA SER A 41 -6.59 -9.91 -16.86
C SER A 41 -6.86 -8.41 -16.64
N LYS A 42 -7.62 -8.05 -15.61
CA LYS A 42 -7.83 -6.64 -15.24
C LYS A 42 -6.54 -5.98 -14.78
N LEU A 43 -5.75 -6.67 -13.95
CA LEU A 43 -4.45 -6.15 -13.49
C LEU A 43 -3.52 -5.95 -14.69
N HIS A 44 -3.43 -6.95 -15.56
CA HIS A 44 -2.63 -6.89 -16.78
C HIS A 44 -2.99 -5.69 -17.67
N ASN A 45 -4.28 -5.49 -17.98
CA ASN A 45 -4.74 -4.35 -18.77
C ASN A 45 -4.39 -2.99 -18.12
N LEU A 46 -4.48 -2.88 -16.81
CA LEU A 46 -4.11 -1.66 -16.09
C LEU A 46 -2.60 -1.38 -16.18
N LEU A 47 -1.77 -2.42 -16.12
CA LEU A 47 -0.31 -2.27 -16.28
C LEU A 47 0.06 -1.83 -17.71
N GLN A 48 -0.61 -2.37 -18.73
CA GLN A 48 -0.45 -1.91 -20.11
C GLN A 48 -0.84 -0.43 -20.27
N GLN A 49 -1.92 0.02 -19.62
CA GLN A 49 -2.32 1.44 -19.60
C GLN A 49 -1.28 2.36 -18.93
N LEU A 50 -0.41 1.80 -18.08
CA LEU A 50 0.72 2.50 -17.48
C LEU A 50 2.03 2.29 -18.25
N ASN A 51 1.95 1.81 -19.50
CA ASN A 51 3.08 1.57 -20.39
C ASN A 51 4.11 0.56 -19.84
N VAL A 52 3.68 -0.41 -19.04
CA VAL A 52 4.53 -1.56 -18.71
C VAL A 52 4.53 -2.51 -19.90
N SER A 53 5.71 -2.83 -20.42
CA SER A 53 5.86 -3.75 -21.56
C SER A 53 5.47 -5.19 -21.19
N GLU A 54 4.97 -5.95 -22.17
CA GLU A 54 4.68 -7.39 -22.01
C GLU A 54 5.85 -8.20 -21.46
N SER A 55 7.08 -7.93 -21.93
CA SER A 55 8.28 -8.60 -21.43
C SER A 55 8.49 -8.31 -19.94
N ALA A 56 8.43 -7.05 -19.52
CA ALA A 56 8.54 -6.70 -18.11
C ALA A 56 7.45 -7.35 -17.23
N ILE A 57 6.22 -7.48 -17.73
CA ILE A 57 5.15 -8.20 -17.01
C ILE A 57 5.51 -9.70 -16.91
N ALA A 58 5.90 -10.32 -18.02
CA ALA A 58 6.22 -11.75 -18.07
C ALA A 58 7.44 -12.11 -17.22
N ASP A 59 8.47 -11.27 -17.23
CA ASP A 59 9.75 -11.53 -16.56
C ASP A 59 9.71 -11.20 -15.06
N TYR A 60 8.95 -10.18 -14.66
CA TYR A 60 9.02 -9.63 -13.30
C TYR A 60 7.71 -9.68 -12.51
N LEU A 61 6.59 -10.15 -13.06
CA LEU A 61 5.32 -10.24 -12.33
C LEU A 61 4.79 -11.67 -12.23
N THR A 62 4.66 -12.16 -10.99
CA THR A 62 3.85 -13.34 -10.68
C THR A 62 2.48 -12.93 -10.15
N VAL A 63 1.40 -13.28 -10.87
CA VAL A 63 0.03 -13.01 -10.40
C VAL A 63 -0.58 -14.25 -9.76
N THR A 64 -1.02 -14.13 -8.52
CA THR A 64 -1.90 -15.12 -7.89
C THR A 64 -3.34 -14.66 -8.05
N GLU A 65 -4.14 -15.47 -8.72
CA GLU A 65 -5.59 -15.27 -8.75
C GLU A 65 -6.19 -15.65 -7.40
N GLY A 66 -6.96 -14.75 -6.80
CA GLY A 66 -7.60 -15.01 -5.51
C GLY A 66 -8.18 -13.75 -4.86
N ASP A 67 -8.75 -13.95 -3.68
CA ASP A 67 -9.30 -12.89 -2.85
C ASP A 67 -8.46 -12.69 -1.58
N ILE A 68 -8.50 -11.50 -0.98
CA ILE A 68 -7.76 -11.19 0.24
C ILE A 68 -8.24 -12.02 1.44
N TYR A 69 -9.44 -12.59 1.35
CA TYR A 69 -9.99 -13.52 2.34
C TYR A 69 -9.47 -14.96 2.18
N ASP A 70 -8.84 -15.29 1.06
CA ASP A 70 -8.23 -16.60 0.83
C ASP A 70 -6.81 -16.62 1.38
N HIS A 71 -6.66 -17.23 2.56
CA HIS A 71 -5.36 -17.32 3.24
C HIS A 71 -4.30 -18.02 2.38
N GLN A 72 -4.66 -19.06 1.61
CA GLN A 72 -3.71 -19.78 0.77
C GLN A 72 -3.24 -18.91 -0.40
N ALA A 73 -4.15 -18.17 -1.03
CA ALA A 73 -3.80 -17.23 -2.09
C ALA A 73 -2.92 -16.08 -1.57
N VAL A 74 -3.23 -15.55 -0.39
CA VAL A 74 -2.40 -14.54 0.29
C VAL A 74 -1.01 -15.11 0.60
N GLN A 75 -0.93 -16.30 1.19
CA GLN A 75 0.35 -16.96 1.49
C GLN A 75 1.18 -17.20 0.23
N LYS A 76 0.57 -17.69 -0.86
CA LYS A 76 1.25 -17.87 -2.15
C LYS A 76 1.79 -16.55 -2.69
N THR A 77 1.05 -15.47 -2.54
CA THR A 77 1.47 -14.13 -2.98
C THR A 77 2.67 -13.61 -2.18
N LEU A 78 2.89 -14.08 -0.95
CA LEU A 78 4.05 -13.67 -0.15
C LEU A 78 5.38 -14.32 -0.59
N TYR A 79 5.39 -15.10 -1.67
CA TYR A 79 6.59 -15.75 -2.18
C TYR A 79 6.86 -15.38 -3.63
N VAL A 80 8.13 -15.18 -3.94
CA VAL A 80 8.67 -15.00 -5.29
C VAL A 80 9.90 -15.90 -5.40
N ASP A 81 10.00 -16.66 -6.49
CA ASP A 81 11.13 -17.58 -6.73
C ASP A 81 11.44 -18.54 -5.57
N GLY A 82 10.39 -19.00 -4.88
CA GLY A 82 10.51 -19.96 -3.77
C GLY A 82 11.00 -19.38 -2.44
N ARG A 83 11.25 -18.06 -2.35
CA ARG A 83 11.59 -17.37 -1.10
C ARG A 83 10.50 -16.36 -0.70
N PRO A 84 10.34 -16.06 0.60
CA PRO A 84 9.47 -14.95 1.02
C PRO A 84 9.90 -13.64 0.39
N VAL A 85 8.93 -12.77 0.13
CA VAL A 85 9.20 -11.40 -0.32
C VAL A 85 9.92 -10.60 0.75
N ASP A 86 10.73 -9.63 0.33
CA ASP A 86 11.41 -8.70 1.25
C ASP A 86 10.44 -7.60 1.73
N LEU A 87 9.51 -7.21 0.85
CA LEU A 87 8.59 -6.11 1.07
C LEU A 87 7.16 -6.46 0.67
N ILE A 88 6.19 -5.96 1.44
CA ILE A 88 4.77 -5.95 1.08
C ILE A 88 4.33 -4.50 0.84
N VAL A 89 3.59 -4.25 -0.24
CA VAL A 89 2.86 -2.99 -0.48
C VAL A 89 1.36 -3.28 -0.45
N SER A 90 0.66 -2.74 0.54
CA SER A 90 -0.78 -2.90 0.69
C SER A 90 -1.52 -1.62 0.32
N GLY A 91 -2.20 -1.65 -0.83
CA GLY A 91 -3.14 -0.64 -1.32
C GLY A 91 -4.60 -1.05 -1.18
N LEU A 92 -4.93 -1.88 -0.19
CA LEU A 92 -6.30 -2.34 0.04
C LEU A 92 -7.25 -1.17 0.33
N GLY A 93 -8.46 -1.24 -0.22
CA GLY A 93 -9.48 -0.23 -0.04
C GLY A 93 -10.82 -0.69 -0.62
N GLY A 94 -11.91 -0.23 -0.01
CA GLY A 94 -13.26 -0.49 -0.49
C GLY A 94 -13.67 0.49 -1.59
N LYS A 95 -14.59 0.07 -2.45
CA LYS A 95 -15.27 0.99 -3.37
C LYS A 95 -16.32 1.79 -2.59
N PRO A 96 -16.43 3.11 -2.82
CA PRO A 96 -17.49 3.92 -2.22
C PRO A 96 -18.87 3.43 -2.66
N ARG A 97 -19.80 3.35 -1.70
CA ARG A 97 -21.20 3.03 -1.91
C ARG A 97 -22.07 3.99 -1.11
N PHE A 98 -23.23 4.37 -1.63
CA PHE A 98 -24.18 5.22 -0.92
C PHE A 98 -25.43 4.42 -0.54
N GLU A 99 -25.70 4.32 0.76
CA GLU A 99 -26.96 3.79 1.28
C GLU A 99 -28.00 4.90 1.34
N TYR A 100 -29.22 4.59 0.87
CA TYR A 100 -30.35 5.51 0.88
C TYR A 100 -30.06 6.87 0.21
N GLY A 101 -29.08 6.92 -0.70
CA GLY A 101 -28.68 8.12 -1.45
C GLY A 101 -27.86 9.16 -0.68
N ILE A 102 -27.72 9.02 0.64
CA ILE A 102 -27.07 10.03 1.50
C ILE A 102 -25.98 9.47 2.41
N LYS A 103 -26.06 8.19 2.80
CA LYS A 103 -25.11 7.62 3.77
C LYS A 103 -23.96 6.96 3.04
N ALA A 104 -22.81 7.61 3.06
CA ALA A 104 -21.59 7.05 2.48
C ALA A 104 -21.06 5.87 3.29
N THR A 105 -20.75 4.79 2.58
CA THR A 105 -20.18 3.55 3.11
C THR A 105 -19.24 2.95 2.06
N LEU A 106 -18.73 1.75 2.31
CA LEU A 106 -17.97 0.94 1.36
C LEU A 106 -18.77 -0.30 0.97
N ASP A 107 -18.54 -0.82 -0.23
CA ASP A 107 -19.08 -2.13 -0.66
C ASP A 107 -18.70 -3.25 0.34
N ASN A 108 -17.52 -3.11 0.95
CA ASN A 108 -17.07 -3.92 2.06
C ASN A 108 -16.47 -2.99 3.13
N PRO A 109 -17.20 -2.72 4.24
CA PRO A 109 -16.79 -1.76 5.26
C PRO A 109 -15.54 -2.12 6.06
N THR A 110 -15.10 -3.38 6.05
CA THR A 110 -13.98 -3.88 6.89
C THR A 110 -12.84 -4.47 6.05
N ILE A 111 -12.83 -4.22 4.74
CA ILE A 111 -11.87 -4.83 3.82
C ILE A 111 -10.41 -4.54 4.20
N CYS A 112 -10.11 -3.37 4.76
CA CYS A 112 -8.73 -3.03 5.14
C CYS A 112 -8.32 -3.77 6.41
N GLN A 113 -9.16 -3.77 7.46
CA GLN A 113 -8.88 -4.47 8.71
C GLN A 113 -8.82 -6.00 8.51
N ASP A 114 -9.74 -6.57 7.73
CA ASP A 114 -9.77 -8.02 7.53
C ASP A 114 -8.61 -8.44 6.64
N GLY A 115 -8.33 -7.66 5.60
CA GLY A 115 -7.24 -7.95 4.68
C GLY A 115 -5.86 -7.88 5.35
N ILE A 116 -5.63 -6.91 6.23
CA ILE A 116 -4.35 -6.86 6.97
C ILE A 116 -4.22 -8.01 7.97
N GLN A 117 -5.33 -8.48 8.57
CA GLN A 117 -5.31 -9.67 9.42
C GLN A 117 -4.91 -10.91 8.63
N THR A 118 -5.46 -11.11 7.42
CA THR A 118 -5.06 -12.24 6.56
C THR A 118 -3.60 -12.15 6.16
N ILE A 119 -3.12 -10.97 5.77
CA ILE A 119 -1.71 -10.74 5.40
C ILE A 119 -0.78 -11.08 6.58
N ILE A 120 -1.04 -10.52 7.78
CA ILE A 120 -0.25 -10.79 8.99
C ILE A 120 -0.29 -12.28 9.32
N SER A 121 -1.46 -12.90 9.28
CA SER A 121 -1.60 -14.34 9.56
C SER A 121 -0.78 -15.19 8.59
N ALA A 122 -0.82 -14.90 7.30
CA ALA A 122 -0.05 -15.62 6.28
C ALA A 122 1.46 -15.40 6.44
N ALA A 123 1.90 -14.16 6.74
CA ALA A 123 3.31 -13.81 6.91
C ALA A 123 3.98 -14.49 8.12
N ARG A 124 3.21 -15.01 9.09
CA ARG A 124 3.75 -15.86 10.16
C ARG A 124 4.45 -17.11 9.63
N SER A 125 4.01 -17.64 8.49
CA SER A 125 4.64 -18.81 7.85
C SER A 125 5.95 -18.48 7.13
N CYS A 126 6.26 -17.21 6.87
CA CYS A 126 7.48 -16.82 6.18
C CYS A 126 8.70 -17.01 7.11
N PRO A 127 9.73 -17.79 6.71
CA PRO A 127 10.94 -17.94 7.52
C PRO A 127 11.67 -16.61 7.72
N GLN A 128 11.69 -15.74 6.70
CA GLN A 128 12.15 -14.37 6.78
C GLN A 128 10.94 -13.43 6.76
N LYS A 129 10.84 -12.53 7.74
CA LYS A 129 9.68 -11.64 7.88
C LYS A 129 9.78 -10.45 6.93
N PRO A 130 8.77 -10.22 6.07
CA PRO A 130 8.77 -9.05 5.20
C PRO A 130 8.57 -7.77 6.00
N ARG A 131 9.06 -6.64 5.47
CA ARG A 131 8.58 -5.32 5.89
C ARG A 131 7.29 -4.98 5.15
N ILE A 132 6.47 -4.07 5.68
CA ILE A 132 5.19 -3.72 5.06
C ILE A 132 4.99 -2.21 4.92
N VAL A 133 4.60 -1.78 3.72
CA VAL A 133 4.13 -0.43 3.42
C VAL A 133 2.62 -0.46 3.25
N ILE A 134 1.91 0.39 3.97
CA ILE A 134 0.45 0.42 3.99
C ILE A 134 -0.04 1.78 3.52
N ILE A 135 -0.81 1.79 2.44
CA ILE A 135 -1.49 2.99 1.96
C ILE A 135 -2.74 3.19 2.81
N SER A 136 -2.65 4.13 3.74
CA SER A 136 -3.72 4.55 4.65
C SER A 136 -4.35 5.86 4.17
N THR A 137 -4.62 6.81 5.06
CA THR A 137 -5.24 8.11 4.76
C THR A 137 -4.86 9.16 5.80
N THR A 138 -4.84 10.42 5.37
CA THR A 138 -4.92 11.56 6.29
C THR A 138 -6.28 11.60 7.01
N GLY A 139 -6.36 12.34 8.11
CA GLY A 139 -7.57 12.46 8.94
C GLY A 139 -7.65 11.43 10.07
N LEU A 140 -6.57 10.68 10.31
CA LEU A 140 -6.43 9.69 11.39
C LEU A 140 -5.42 10.09 12.47
N SER A 141 -4.63 11.14 12.23
CA SER A 141 -3.63 11.61 13.19
C SER A 141 -4.27 12.39 14.34
N ASN A 142 -3.62 12.36 15.51
CA ASN A 142 -3.95 13.24 16.63
C ASN A 142 -3.57 14.69 16.31
N THR A 143 -2.52 14.88 15.50
CA THR A 143 -2.14 16.18 14.95
C THR A 143 -2.94 16.42 13.68
N ARG A 144 -3.53 17.60 13.51
CA ARG A 144 -4.35 17.87 12.32
C ARG A 144 -3.51 17.80 11.04
N ASP A 145 -3.74 16.75 10.26
CA ASP A 145 -3.09 16.46 8.97
C ASP A 145 -3.98 16.80 7.76
N VAL A 146 -5.13 17.42 7.99
CA VAL A 146 -6.10 17.85 6.96
C VAL A 146 -6.40 19.35 7.05
N PRO A 147 -6.65 20.04 5.91
CA PRO A 147 -7.11 21.43 5.93
C PRO A 147 -8.44 21.58 6.68
N LEU A 148 -8.66 22.70 7.38
CA LEU A 148 -9.89 22.94 8.15
C LEU A 148 -11.16 22.81 7.30
N MET A 149 -11.12 23.30 6.07
CA MET A 149 -12.25 23.25 5.15
C MET A 149 -12.63 21.81 4.74
N MET A 150 -11.72 20.85 4.91
CA MET A 150 -11.96 19.44 4.61
C MET A 150 -12.61 18.67 5.76
N LEU A 151 -12.62 19.23 6.98
CA LEU A 151 -13.14 18.52 8.16
C LEU A 151 -14.59 18.06 8.01
N PRO A 152 -15.55 18.87 7.51
CA PRO A 152 -16.93 18.42 7.35
C PRO A 152 -17.04 17.23 6.40
N LEU A 153 -16.32 17.28 5.27
CA LEU A 153 -16.28 16.17 4.31
C LEU A 153 -15.70 14.91 4.96
N TYR A 154 -14.56 15.03 5.64
CA TYR A 154 -13.85 13.89 6.23
C TYR A 154 -14.67 13.23 7.37
N HIS A 155 -15.38 14.03 8.17
CA HIS A 155 -16.19 13.49 9.28
C HIS A 155 -17.51 12.86 8.82
N TRP A 156 -18.04 13.29 7.68
CA TRP A 156 -19.31 12.78 7.15
C TRP A 156 -19.13 11.70 6.08
N LEU A 157 -18.38 12.00 5.02
CA LEU A 157 -18.18 11.10 3.86
C LEU A 157 -17.22 9.97 4.18
N LEU A 158 -16.17 10.23 4.98
CA LEU A 158 -15.07 9.30 5.17
C LEU A 158 -15.10 8.57 6.52
N LYS A 159 -16.17 8.71 7.31
CA LYS A 159 -16.28 8.09 8.64
C LYS A 159 -16.08 6.56 8.60
N VAL A 160 -16.77 5.86 7.71
CA VAL A 160 -16.67 4.39 7.59
C VAL A 160 -15.28 3.97 7.07
N PRO A 161 -14.77 4.53 5.95
CA PRO A 161 -13.39 4.27 5.53
C PRO A 161 -12.33 4.56 6.60
N HIS A 162 -12.47 5.64 7.37
CA HIS A 162 -11.52 6.00 8.43
C HIS A 162 -11.56 5.02 9.59
N ALA A 163 -12.73 4.52 9.98
CA ALA A 163 -12.84 3.50 11.02
C ALA A 163 -12.09 2.22 10.61
N ASP A 164 -12.32 1.74 9.38
CA ASP A 164 -11.63 0.57 8.81
C ASP A 164 -10.11 0.76 8.76
N LYS A 165 -9.66 1.91 8.23
CA LYS A 165 -8.24 2.26 8.16
C LYS A 165 -7.60 2.41 9.53
N LYS A 166 -8.31 2.96 10.52
CA LYS A 166 -7.81 3.09 11.89
C LYS A 166 -7.58 1.72 12.54
N VAL A 167 -8.53 0.80 12.42
CA VAL A 167 -8.37 -0.57 12.92
C VAL A 167 -7.23 -1.28 12.20
N MET A 168 -7.12 -1.12 10.88
CA MET A 168 -5.99 -1.65 10.09
C MET A 168 -4.64 -1.14 10.61
N GLU A 169 -4.50 0.16 10.88
CA GLU A 169 -3.25 0.72 11.45
C GLU A 169 -2.97 0.17 12.85
N ASP A 170 -3.99 0.09 13.71
CA ASP A 170 -3.85 -0.39 15.08
C ASP A 170 -3.40 -1.86 15.14
N LEU A 171 -3.91 -2.71 14.25
CA LEU A 171 -3.53 -4.12 14.16
C LEU A 171 -2.04 -4.30 13.82
N VAL A 172 -1.52 -3.46 12.92
CA VAL A 172 -0.11 -3.50 12.51
C VAL A 172 0.79 -2.96 13.62
N VAL A 173 0.39 -1.87 14.27
CA VAL A 173 1.12 -1.36 15.44
C VAL A 173 1.13 -2.40 16.56
N ALA A 174 0.00 -3.06 16.83
CA ALA A 174 -0.10 -4.11 17.84
C ALA A 174 0.79 -5.32 17.51
N GLU A 175 0.86 -5.73 16.24
CA GLU A 175 1.78 -6.78 15.78
C GLU A 175 3.24 -6.41 16.07
N MET A 176 3.62 -5.15 15.89
CA MET A 176 4.98 -4.66 16.16
C MET A 176 5.33 -4.49 17.64
N GLN A 177 4.34 -4.50 18.54
CA GLN A 177 4.59 -4.50 19.99
C GLN A 177 4.91 -5.90 20.55
N LYS A 178 4.74 -6.96 19.75
CA LYS A 178 5.11 -8.32 20.15
C LYS A 178 6.62 -8.50 20.24
N PRO A 179 7.11 -9.51 20.99
CA PRO A 179 8.50 -9.97 20.91
C PRO A 179 8.91 -10.25 19.47
N GLU A 180 10.16 -9.98 19.10
CA GLU A 180 10.64 -10.05 17.71
C GLU A 180 10.41 -11.43 17.08
N GLU A 181 10.62 -12.48 17.85
CA GLU A 181 10.41 -13.89 17.48
C GLU A 181 8.94 -14.25 17.20
N GLU A 182 7.98 -13.47 17.72
CA GLU A 182 6.54 -13.68 17.51
C GLU A 182 5.97 -12.83 16.37
N ARG A 183 6.72 -11.86 15.84
CA ARG A 183 6.25 -10.95 14.81
C ARG A 183 6.10 -11.64 13.47
N ALA A 184 5.00 -11.36 12.78
CA ALA A 184 4.80 -11.77 11.39
C ALA A 184 5.50 -10.86 10.37
N ILE A 185 5.95 -9.67 10.78
CA ILE A 185 6.55 -8.64 9.93
C ILE A 185 7.77 -8.04 10.62
N ALA A 186 8.78 -7.63 9.84
CA ALA A 186 10.03 -7.06 10.36
C ALA A 186 9.96 -5.54 10.60
N GLY A 187 8.95 -4.86 10.05
CA GLY A 187 8.81 -3.42 10.16
C GLY A 187 7.63 -2.91 9.33
N TYR A 188 7.22 -1.69 9.58
CA TYR A 188 6.07 -1.08 8.91
C TYR A 188 6.35 0.37 8.49
N LEU A 189 5.60 0.85 7.51
CA LEU A 189 5.50 2.25 7.11
C LEU A 189 4.04 2.54 6.71
N PHE A 190 3.41 3.52 7.35
CA PHE A 190 2.12 4.03 6.89
C PHE A 190 2.30 5.22 5.96
N VAL A 191 1.70 5.14 4.79
CA VAL A 191 1.62 6.22 3.80
C VAL A 191 0.20 6.79 3.87
N ARG A 192 0.06 8.01 4.39
CA ARG A 192 -1.21 8.70 4.60
C ARG A 192 -1.37 9.83 3.57
N PRO A 193 -1.90 9.54 2.37
CA PRO A 193 -2.15 10.59 1.38
C PRO A 193 -3.29 11.52 1.80
N SER A 194 -3.21 12.78 1.36
CA SER A 194 -4.36 13.68 1.23
C SER A 194 -5.38 13.15 0.21
N LEU A 195 -6.50 13.85 -0.03
CA LEU A 195 -7.59 13.33 -0.86
C LEU A 195 -7.10 12.85 -2.23
N LEU A 196 -7.36 11.58 -2.55
CA LEU A 196 -6.83 10.94 -3.74
C LEU A 196 -7.57 11.37 -5.01
N VAL A 197 -6.84 12.02 -5.92
CA VAL A 197 -7.33 12.40 -7.25
C VAL A 197 -6.71 11.53 -8.35
N ASN A 198 -7.36 11.49 -9.51
CA ASN A 198 -6.81 10.87 -10.71
C ASN A 198 -6.08 11.94 -11.54
N GLY A 199 -5.11 11.51 -12.35
CA GLY A 199 -4.31 12.39 -13.19
C GLY A 199 -2.90 11.83 -13.36
N ASP A 200 -2.08 12.52 -14.14
CA ASP A 200 -0.71 12.10 -14.44
C ASP A 200 0.24 12.25 -13.25
N GLY A 201 -0.09 13.14 -12.32
CA GLY A 201 0.73 13.51 -11.17
C GLY A 201 1.65 14.69 -11.45
N ASP A 202 2.07 15.36 -10.38
CA ASP A 202 2.92 16.55 -10.44
C ASP A 202 4.41 16.21 -10.28
N GLY A 203 4.72 14.94 -10.00
CA GLY A 203 6.07 14.40 -9.89
C GLY A 203 6.68 14.53 -8.50
N LEU A 204 7.74 13.76 -8.24
CA LEU A 204 8.34 13.58 -6.91
C LEU A 204 8.74 14.90 -6.23
N SER A 205 9.17 15.90 -7.00
CA SER A 205 9.60 17.21 -6.47
C SER A 205 8.46 18.05 -5.86
N LYS A 206 7.22 17.78 -6.24
CA LYS A 206 6.02 18.48 -5.75
C LYS A 206 5.40 17.78 -4.54
N ILE A 207 5.79 16.54 -4.27
CA ILE A 207 5.28 15.78 -3.14
C ILE A 207 5.89 16.31 -1.85
N ARG A 208 5.04 16.87 -0.99
CA ARG A 208 5.37 17.25 0.38
C ARG A 208 5.09 16.09 1.32
N THR A 209 6.02 15.84 2.23
CA THR A 209 5.91 14.80 3.24
C THR A 209 6.07 15.33 4.66
N GLY A 210 5.36 14.76 5.61
CA GLY A 210 5.52 15.08 7.04
C GLY A 210 5.30 13.85 7.92
N THR A 211 5.76 13.92 9.18
CA THR A 211 5.60 12.85 10.18
C THR A 211 4.24 12.94 10.87
N ASP A 212 3.95 12.06 11.84
CA ASP A 212 2.71 12.14 12.64
C ASP A 212 2.70 13.38 13.56
N GLU A 213 3.89 13.83 13.99
CA GLU A 213 4.07 15.01 14.85
C GLU A 213 4.03 16.32 14.04
N ASN A 214 4.57 16.32 12.83
CA ASN A 214 4.57 17.47 11.93
C ASN A 214 4.08 17.06 10.53
N PRO A 215 2.76 16.87 10.35
CA PRO A 215 2.22 16.37 9.10
C PRO A 215 2.26 17.43 8.01
N ALA A 216 2.51 16.99 6.77
CA ALA A 216 2.32 17.79 5.58
C ALA A 216 0.82 17.92 5.32
N VAL A 217 0.31 19.16 5.40
CA VAL A 217 -1.10 19.46 5.20
C VAL A 217 -1.34 19.98 3.79
N GLY A 218 -2.33 19.39 3.11
CA GLY A 218 -2.80 19.83 1.79
C GLY A 218 -4.10 19.13 1.41
N TYR A 219 -4.66 19.53 0.27
CA TYR A 219 -6.02 19.12 -0.12
C TYR A 219 -6.04 17.78 -0.82
N CYS A 220 -5.21 17.65 -1.86
CA CYS A 220 -5.27 16.52 -2.78
C CYS A 220 -3.87 16.03 -3.13
N ILE A 221 -3.79 14.78 -3.56
CA ILE A 221 -2.61 14.20 -4.20
C ILE A 221 -3.05 13.19 -5.24
N SER A 222 -2.33 13.12 -6.36
CA SER A 222 -2.65 12.14 -7.39
C SER A 222 -2.31 10.72 -6.92
N ARG A 223 -3.11 9.74 -7.35
CA ARG A 223 -2.80 8.32 -7.11
C ARG A 223 -1.43 7.92 -7.69
N ARG A 224 -1.05 8.51 -8.82
CA ARG A 224 0.25 8.27 -9.46
C ARG A 224 1.42 8.79 -8.62
N ASP A 225 1.32 9.98 -8.04
CA ASP A 225 2.36 10.55 -7.17
C ASP A 225 2.54 9.73 -5.89
N VAL A 226 1.46 9.22 -5.30
CA VAL A 226 1.57 8.30 -4.15
C VAL A 226 2.34 7.04 -4.54
N GLY A 227 2.03 6.45 -5.70
CA GLY A 227 2.76 5.29 -6.21
C GLY A 227 4.22 5.59 -6.51
N LEU A 228 4.49 6.73 -7.15
CA LEU A 228 5.83 7.24 -7.44
C LEU A 228 6.66 7.44 -6.17
N TRP A 229 6.07 8.05 -5.13
CA TRP A 229 6.76 8.26 -3.87
C TRP A 229 7.13 6.95 -3.18
N ILE A 230 6.21 5.97 -3.14
CA ILE A 230 6.50 4.65 -2.55
C ILE A 230 7.62 3.96 -3.31
N PHE A 231 7.57 3.97 -4.65
CA PHE A 231 8.63 3.40 -5.46
C PHE A 231 9.97 4.08 -5.17
N GLU A 232 10.06 5.40 -5.33
CA GLU A 232 11.34 6.12 -5.21
C GLU A 232 11.92 6.10 -3.80
N ARG A 233 11.08 6.28 -2.76
CA ARG A 233 11.54 6.43 -1.38
C ARG A 233 11.63 5.12 -0.61
N VAL A 234 11.03 4.04 -1.12
CA VAL A 234 11.02 2.76 -0.41
C VAL A 234 11.63 1.65 -1.24
N ILE A 235 11.11 1.40 -2.44
CA ILE A 235 11.57 0.25 -3.27
C ILE A 235 12.94 0.56 -3.89
N HIS A 236 13.04 1.67 -4.61
CA HIS A 236 14.26 2.09 -5.29
C HIS A 236 15.35 2.47 -4.27
N GLN A 237 14.99 3.18 -3.19
CA GLN A 237 15.95 3.45 -2.13
C GLN A 237 16.45 2.17 -1.46
N ALA A 238 15.63 1.13 -1.23
CA ALA A 238 16.11 -0.13 -0.66
C ALA A 238 17.18 -0.85 -1.50
N LEU A 239 17.28 -0.55 -2.80
CA LEU A 239 18.38 -0.99 -3.66
C LEU A 239 19.72 -0.29 -3.35
N LEU A 240 19.66 0.88 -2.70
CA LEU A 240 20.80 1.79 -2.47
C LEU A 240 21.17 1.92 -0.98
N ALA A 241 20.18 2.06 -0.10
CA ALA A 241 20.31 2.29 1.34
C ALA A 241 18.99 1.97 2.08
N ASP A 242 19.01 1.82 3.41
CA ASP A 242 17.76 1.58 4.14
C ASP A 242 16.85 2.82 4.16
N CYS A 243 15.54 2.61 4.08
CA CYS A 243 14.54 3.67 4.07
C CYS A 243 14.41 4.31 5.45
N GLN A 244 14.52 5.64 5.53
CA GLN A 244 14.47 6.38 6.79
C GLN A 244 13.08 6.40 7.46
N TYR A 245 12.03 5.99 6.74
CA TYR A 245 10.63 6.12 7.18
C TYR A 245 10.11 4.89 7.93
N TRP A 246 10.92 3.84 8.13
CA TRP A 246 10.46 2.68 8.89
C TRP A 246 10.02 3.05 10.31
N GLY A 247 8.92 2.46 10.75
CA GLY A 247 8.27 2.75 12.03
C GLY A 247 7.47 4.04 12.05
N GLN A 248 7.30 4.73 10.92
CA GLN A 248 6.63 6.03 10.87
C GLN A 248 5.27 6.01 10.16
N LYS A 249 4.50 7.07 10.42
CA LYS A 249 3.32 7.46 9.66
C LYS A 249 3.65 8.72 8.89
N VAL A 250 3.72 8.61 7.56
CA VAL A 250 4.13 9.69 6.68
C VAL A 250 2.90 10.22 5.96
N SER A 251 2.61 11.50 6.15
CA SER A 251 1.59 12.24 5.39
C SER A 251 2.14 12.63 4.02
N LEU A 252 1.33 12.49 2.96
CA LEU A 252 1.71 12.84 1.59
C LEU A 252 0.68 13.79 1.00
N THR A 253 1.15 14.91 0.45
CA THR A 253 0.29 15.87 -0.25
C THR A 253 1.06 16.61 -1.35
N ALA A 254 0.36 17.20 -2.30
CA ALA A 254 0.93 18.16 -3.26
C ALA A 254 0.65 19.59 -2.76
#